data_AF-A0A943SNT6-F1
#
_entry.id   AF-A0A943SNT6-F1
#
_cell.length_a   1.000
_cell.length_b   1.000
_cell.length_c   1.000
_cell.angle_alpha   90.00
_cell.angle_beta   90.00
_cell.angle_gamma   90.00
#
_symmetry.space_group_name_H-M   'P 1'
#
loop_
_entity.id
_entity.type
_entity.pdbx_description
1 polymer ?
#
loop_
_entity_poly.entity_id
_entity_poly.type
_entity_poly.pdbx_seq_one_letter_code
_entity_poly.pdbx_strand_id
1 'polypeptide(L)'
;MMHLDLRSKLVVFLSTVFLVSVLSKDTVFFLLAAILVIYVSLQGYSKSTIKLIIAMGVLSFLRFVSNGEGFGILIPDMFLFMVIRTLVIVLSVIPILKTPPGEIMAIMKKMKIHRNVALPLIFMMRFFPVVKSEFKEIIDSLRLRGLISIKKPFLTMEYLFVPMMFSSSKIAEELAAASEVRGISASGKHSSRREIKFRNLDVIVCLITIFITMSMIFLERSY
;
A
#
# COMPACT_ATOMS: atom_id res chain seq x y z
N MET A 1 -7.16 14.20 -12.59
CA MET A 1 -6.64 13.16 -11.66
C MET A 1 -5.50 12.43 -12.37
N MET A 2 -4.25 12.61 -11.92
CA MET A 2 -3.10 11.97 -12.58
C MET A 2 -3.04 10.49 -12.19
N HIS A 3 -3.27 9.60 -13.15
CA HIS A 3 -2.97 8.18 -12.99
C HIS A 3 -1.47 7.97 -13.21
N LEU A 4 -0.71 7.91 -12.12
CA LEU A 4 0.70 7.53 -12.12
C LEU A 4 0.85 6.00 -12.03
N ASP A 5 1.81 5.45 -12.77
CA ASP A 5 2.18 4.04 -12.65
C ASP A 5 2.69 3.75 -11.22
N LEU A 6 2.31 2.59 -10.66
CA LEU A 6 2.73 2.15 -9.33
C LEU A 6 4.25 2.04 -9.17
N ARG A 7 5.01 1.89 -10.26
CA ARG A 7 6.48 1.95 -10.20
C ARG A 7 7.00 3.30 -9.73
N SER A 8 6.42 4.39 -10.23
CA SER A 8 6.82 5.74 -9.81
C SER A 8 6.42 5.99 -8.35
N LYS A 9 5.25 5.49 -7.94
CA LYS A 9 4.80 5.51 -6.54
C LYS A 9 5.73 4.72 -5.60
N LEU A 10 6.23 3.55 -6.04
CA LEU A 10 7.21 2.76 -5.28
C LEU A 10 8.55 3.48 -5.13
N VAL A 11 9.02 4.15 -6.20
CA VAL A 11 10.24 4.98 -6.14
C VAL A 11 10.06 6.12 -5.14
N VAL A 12 8.93 6.83 -5.19
CA VAL A 12 8.58 7.87 -4.20
C VAL A 12 8.59 7.29 -2.79
N PHE A 13 7.87 6.20 -2.55
CA PHE A 13 7.82 5.55 -1.24
C PHE A 13 9.22 5.17 -0.72
N LEU A 14 10.02 4.47 -1.53
CA LEU A 14 11.36 4.05 -1.13
C LEU A 14 12.27 5.24 -0.85
N SER A 15 12.19 6.28 -1.70
CA SER A 15 12.94 7.52 -1.51
C SER A 15 12.54 8.25 -0.23
N THR A 16 11.26 8.24 0.13
CA THR A 16 10.78 8.88 1.35
C THR A 16 11.17 8.12 2.60
N VAL A 17 11.16 6.78 2.57
CA VAL A 17 11.66 5.96 3.69
C VAL A 17 13.15 6.22 3.90
N PHE A 18 13.93 6.30 2.81
CA PHE A 18 15.34 6.63 2.88
C PHE A 18 15.57 8.04 3.44
N LEU A 19 14.90 9.06 2.90
CA LEU A 19 15.03 10.45 3.37
C LEU A 19 14.60 10.61 4.83
N VAL A 20 13.52 9.96 5.27
CA VAL A 20 13.09 10.00 6.68
C VAL A 20 14.12 9.34 7.60
N SER A 21 14.92 8.39 7.12
CA SER A 21 16.00 7.78 7.91
C SER A 21 17.25 8.65 7.96
N VAL A 22 17.56 9.41 6.91
CA VAL A 22 18.78 10.22 6.80
C VAL A 22 18.61 11.61 7.40
N LEU A 23 17.44 12.23 7.21
CA LEU A 23 17.18 13.57 7.71
C LEU A 23 17.22 13.61 9.22
N SER A 24 18.04 14.51 9.76
CA SER A 24 18.16 14.83 11.18
C SER A 24 17.56 16.20 11.50
N LYS A 25 17.57 17.12 10.52
CA LYS A 25 17.08 18.51 10.70
C LYS A 25 15.57 18.62 10.53
N ASP A 26 14.91 19.27 11.51
CA ASP A 26 13.46 19.49 11.50
C ASP A 26 12.99 20.31 10.29
N THR A 27 13.74 21.34 9.88
CA THR A 27 13.39 22.22 8.76
C THR A 27 13.29 21.48 7.43
N VAL A 28 14.29 20.65 7.11
CA VAL A 28 14.34 19.84 5.89
C VAL A 28 13.24 18.78 5.93
N PHE A 29 12.91 18.26 7.11
CA PHE A 29 11.87 17.25 7.30
C PHE A 29 10.45 17.82 7.05
N PHE A 30 10.15 19.01 7.57
CA PHE A 30 8.88 19.67 7.27
C PHE A 30 8.74 20.04 5.79
N LEU A 31 9.84 20.38 5.12
CA LEU A 31 9.87 20.62 3.68
C LEU A 31 9.54 19.34 2.90
N LEU A 32 10.14 18.20 3.26
CA LEU A 32 9.78 16.89 2.69
C LEU A 32 8.30 16.57 2.88
N ALA A 33 7.76 16.80 4.09
CA ALA A 33 6.35 16.56 4.38
C ALA A 33 5.44 17.44 3.51
N ALA A 34 5.77 18.72 3.31
CA ALA A 34 5.03 19.64 2.45
C ALA A 34 5.02 19.16 0.98
N ILE A 35 6.17 18.75 0.45
CA ILE A 35 6.28 18.20 -0.91
C ILE A 35 5.40 16.94 -1.06
N LEU A 36 5.42 16.04 -0.07
CA LEU A 36 4.60 14.83 -0.10
C LEU A 36 3.11 15.13 -0.05
N VAL A 37 2.69 16.11 0.75
CA VAL A 37 1.29 16.56 0.79
C VAL A 37 0.84 17.07 -0.58
N ILE A 38 1.67 17.87 -1.26
CA ILE A 38 1.38 18.35 -2.61
C ILE A 38 1.26 17.17 -3.59
N TYR A 39 2.20 16.22 -3.54
CA TYR A 39 2.17 15.02 -4.38
C TYR A 39 0.90 14.19 -4.20
N VAL A 40 0.49 13.90 -2.96
CA VAL A 40 -0.73 13.11 -2.68
C VAL A 40 -1.99 13.90 -3.05
N SER A 41 -1.99 15.22 -2.86
CA SER A 41 -3.09 16.10 -3.26
C SER A 41 -3.32 16.08 -4.79
N LEU A 42 -2.24 16.12 -5.58
CA LEU A 42 -2.30 16.02 -7.05
C LEU A 42 -2.86 14.67 -7.55
N GLN A 43 -2.72 13.60 -6.76
CA GLN A 43 -3.33 12.30 -7.06
C GLN A 43 -4.84 12.23 -6.74
N GLY A 44 -5.38 13.23 -6.03
CA GLY A 44 -6.81 13.34 -5.74
C GLY A 44 -7.31 12.51 -4.56
N TYR A 45 -6.42 12.02 -3.68
CA TYR A 45 -6.80 11.30 -2.45
C TYR A 45 -7.07 12.26 -1.28
N SER A 46 -7.88 13.29 -1.50
CA SER A 46 -8.07 14.44 -0.60
C SER A 46 -8.53 14.05 0.81
N LYS A 47 -9.50 13.12 0.93
CA LYS A 47 -10.08 12.73 2.24
C LYS A 47 -9.08 12.08 3.21
N SER A 48 -8.20 11.21 2.71
CA SER A 48 -7.17 10.56 3.54
C SER A 48 -6.01 11.53 3.84
N THR A 49 -5.68 12.40 2.88
CA THR A 49 -4.61 13.40 3.01
C THR A 49 -4.96 14.44 4.08
N ILE A 50 -6.19 14.96 4.08
CA ILE A 50 -6.65 15.96 5.05
C ILE A 50 -6.55 15.43 6.49
N LYS A 51 -6.96 14.18 6.74
CA LYS A 51 -6.84 13.56 8.07
C LYS A 51 -5.39 13.51 8.56
N LEU A 52 -4.46 13.16 7.68
CA LEU A 52 -3.03 13.10 8.02
C LEU A 52 -2.41 14.49 8.20
N ILE A 53 -2.80 15.48 7.39
CA ILE A 53 -2.36 16.88 7.58
C ILE A 53 -2.81 17.38 8.96
N ILE A 54 -4.07 17.14 9.33
CA ILE A 54 -4.59 17.54 10.64
C ILE A 54 -3.82 16.83 11.76
N ALA A 55 -3.61 15.51 11.64
CA ALA A 55 -2.85 14.75 12.63
C ALA A 55 -1.41 15.26 12.80
N MET A 56 -0.70 15.53 11.69
CA MET A 56 0.65 16.09 11.71
C MET A 56 0.67 17.50 12.31
N GLY A 57 -0.30 18.35 11.95
CA GLY A 57 -0.42 19.72 12.47
C GLY A 57 -0.65 19.75 13.98
N VAL A 58 -1.54 18.89 14.49
CA VAL A 58 -1.80 18.76 15.93
C VAL A 58 -0.55 18.30 16.68
N LEU A 59 0.16 17.28 16.17
CA LEU A 59 1.39 16.77 16.80
C LEU A 59 2.53 17.81 16.76
N SER A 60 2.68 18.55 15.66
CA SER A 60 3.68 19.61 15.54
C SER A 60 3.37 20.78 16.48
N PHE A 61 2.09 21.15 16.63
CA PHE A 61 1.67 22.18 17.58
C PHE A 61 1.93 21.74 19.03
N LEU A 62 1.61 20.48 19.35
CA LEU A 62 1.89 19.90 20.65
C LEU A 62 3.39 19.94 20.98
N ARG A 63 4.24 19.63 19.99
CA ARG A 63 5.71 19.70 20.11
C ARG A 63 6.19 21.14 20.35
N PHE A 64 5.61 22.12 19.66
CA PHE A 64 5.92 23.54 19.85
C PHE A 64 5.55 24.03 21.25
N VAL A 65 4.36 23.69 21.75
CA VAL A 65 3.92 24.02 23.12
C VAL A 65 4.83 23.39 24.18
N SER A 66 5.39 22.22 23.89
CA SER A 66 6.25 21.47 24.80
C SER A 66 7.66 22.04 24.95
N ASN A 67 8.07 23.06 24.16
CA ASN A 67 9.41 23.68 24.18
C ASN A 67 10.59 22.70 24.21
N GLY A 68 10.42 21.47 23.70
CA GLY A 68 11.44 20.42 23.68
C GLY A 68 11.62 19.61 24.97
N GLU A 69 10.86 19.88 26.04
CA GLU A 69 10.98 19.13 27.31
C GLU A 69 10.04 17.91 27.41
N GLY A 70 9.14 17.72 26.44
CA GLY A 70 8.06 16.74 26.50
C GLY A 70 6.95 17.13 27.49
N PHE A 71 5.77 16.51 27.37
CA PHE A 71 4.73 16.60 28.41
C PHE A 71 5.09 15.62 29.54
N GLY A 72 6.17 15.94 30.26
CA GLY A 72 6.73 15.10 31.32
C GLY A 72 7.18 13.71 30.86
N ILE A 73 7.18 12.74 31.78
CA ILE A 73 7.66 11.36 31.55
C ILE A 73 6.74 10.57 30.59
N LEU A 74 5.46 10.95 30.48
CA LEU A 74 4.45 10.19 29.75
C LEU A 74 4.56 10.36 28.23
N ILE A 75 4.95 11.54 27.74
CA ILE A 75 5.11 11.83 26.31
C ILE A 75 6.41 12.63 26.09
N PRO A 76 7.56 11.94 26.00
CA PRO A 76 8.84 12.58 25.65
C PRO A 76 8.83 13.16 24.23
N ASP A 77 9.64 14.19 23.98
CA ASP A 77 9.78 14.80 22.64
C ASP A 77 10.16 13.77 21.56
N MET A 78 11.04 12.82 21.90
CA MET A 78 11.46 11.75 20.98
C MET A 78 10.28 10.88 20.50
N PHE A 79 9.27 10.66 21.35
CA PHE A 79 8.10 9.89 20.96
C PHE A 79 7.24 10.67 19.94
N LEU A 80 6.97 11.95 20.21
CA LEU A 80 6.25 12.81 19.26
C LEU A 80 6.98 12.90 17.91
N PHE A 81 8.30 13.02 17.96
CA PHE A 81 9.14 13.04 16.77
C PHE A 81 9.03 11.73 15.95
N MET A 82 9.09 10.58 16.61
CA MET A 82 8.96 9.28 15.96
C MET A 82 7.56 9.09 15.35
N VAL A 83 6.51 9.52 16.04
CA VAL A 83 5.13 9.46 15.53
C VAL A 83 4.97 10.33 14.28
N ILE A 84 5.48 11.56 14.28
CA ILE A 84 5.42 12.43 13.10
C ILE A 84 6.16 11.79 11.91
N ARG A 85 7.34 11.20 12.13
CA ARG A 85 8.10 10.49 11.07
C ARG A 85 7.32 9.32 10.48
N THR A 86 6.70 8.49 11.33
CA THR A 86 5.89 7.37 10.85
C THR A 86 4.67 7.85 10.06
N LEU A 87 4.02 8.96 10.44
CA LEU A 87 2.92 9.54 9.67
C LEU A 87 3.34 10.01 8.27
N VAL A 88 4.54 10.57 8.12
CA VAL A 88 5.09 10.95 6.81
C VAL A 88 5.32 9.72 5.92
N ILE A 89 5.81 8.61 6.49
CA ILE A 89 5.91 7.34 5.77
C ILE A 89 4.52 6.85 5.34
N VAL A 90 3.53 6.86 6.23
CA VAL A 90 2.15 6.46 5.93
C VAL A 90 1.57 7.31 4.78
N LEU A 91 1.85 8.61 4.75
CA LEU A 91 1.41 9.53 3.70
C LEU A 91 1.89 9.07 2.31
N SER A 92 3.14 8.63 2.19
CA SER A 92 3.73 8.15 0.94
C SER A 92 3.15 6.79 0.46
N VAL A 93 2.64 5.96 1.37
CA VAL A 93 2.08 4.63 1.06
C VAL A 93 0.63 4.69 0.56
N ILE A 94 -0.14 5.71 0.93
CA ILE A 94 -1.56 5.84 0.54
C ILE A 94 -1.79 5.69 -0.98
N PRO A 95 -1.03 6.38 -1.86
CA PRO A 95 -1.05 6.17 -3.31
C PRO A 95 -0.93 4.72 -3.76
N ILE A 96 -0.11 3.93 -3.07
CA ILE A 96 0.16 2.52 -3.37
C ILE A 96 -1.05 1.68 -2.95
N LEU A 97 -1.54 1.84 -1.72
CA LEU A 97 -2.70 1.12 -1.19
C LEU A 97 -3.98 1.37 -2.00
N LYS A 98 -4.13 2.57 -2.56
CA LYS A 98 -5.28 2.93 -3.39
C LYS A 98 -5.14 2.52 -4.86
N THR A 99 -4.02 1.92 -5.23
CA THR A 99 -3.81 1.41 -6.60
C THR A 99 -4.66 0.14 -6.79
N PRO A 100 -5.43 0.02 -7.89
CA PRO A 100 -6.24 -1.15 -8.13
C PRO A 100 -5.37 -2.42 -8.30
N PRO A 101 -5.84 -3.58 -7.83
CA PRO A 101 -5.08 -4.83 -7.87
C PRO A 101 -4.70 -5.25 -9.31
N GLY A 102 -5.49 -4.85 -10.30
CA GLY A 102 -5.22 -5.10 -11.71
C GLY A 102 -3.98 -4.39 -12.25
N GLU A 103 -3.65 -3.20 -11.74
CA GLU A 103 -2.42 -2.47 -12.09
C GLU A 103 -1.19 -3.12 -11.45
N ILE A 104 -1.33 -3.57 -10.18
CA ILE A 104 -0.28 -4.31 -9.46
C ILE A 104 0.10 -5.59 -10.22
N MET A 105 -0.89 -6.41 -10.60
CA MET A 105 -0.71 -7.63 -11.40
C MET A 105 0.09 -7.35 -12.68
N ALA A 106 -0.25 -6.25 -13.35
CA ALA A 106 0.28 -5.98 -14.67
C ALA A 106 1.73 -5.43 -14.55
N ILE A 107 2.07 -4.71 -13.47
CA ILE A 107 3.44 -4.30 -13.15
C ILE A 107 4.32 -5.48 -12.77
N MET A 108 3.81 -6.44 -11.99
CA MET A 108 4.54 -7.67 -11.64
C MET A 108 4.98 -8.45 -12.88
N LYS A 109 4.09 -8.59 -13.87
CA LYS A 109 4.42 -9.19 -15.16
C LYS A 109 5.55 -8.45 -15.88
N LYS A 110 5.56 -7.11 -15.80
CA LYS A 110 6.57 -6.27 -16.45
C LYS A 110 7.88 -6.17 -15.66
N MET A 111 7.90 -6.45 -14.35
CA MET A 111 9.13 -6.47 -13.53
C MET A 111 9.96 -7.75 -13.77
N LYS A 112 9.56 -8.59 -14.72
CA LYS A 112 10.20 -9.87 -15.04
C LYS A 112 10.38 -10.76 -13.79
N ILE A 113 9.41 -10.71 -12.86
CA ILE A 113 9.33 -11.68 -11.78
C ILE A 113 9.23 -13.07 -12.41
N HIS A 114 9.94 -14.04 -11.84
CA HIS A 114 9.95 -15.40 -12.35
C HIS A 114 8.52 -15.94 -12.50
N ARG A 115 8.24 -16.58 -13.66
CA ARG A 115 6.89 -16.96 -14.08
C ARG A 115 6.15 -17.79 -13.03
N ASN A 116 6.88 -18.68 -12.34
CA ASN A 116 6.34 -19.58 -11.33
C ASN A 116 5.80 -18.83 -10.10
N VAL A 117 6.29 -17.62 -9.83
CA VAL A 117 5.80 -16.76 -8.73
C VAL A 117 4.76 -15.77 -9.23
N ALA A 118 4.97 -15.19 -10.42
CA ALA A 118 4.08 -14.17 -10.95
C ALA A 118 2.68 -14.71 -11.23
N LEU A 119 2.54 -15.91 -11.80
CA LEU A 119 1.24 -16.46 -12.18
C LEU A 119 0.33 -16.75 -10.98
N PRO A 120 0.76 -17.50 -9.94
CA PRO A 120 -0.07 -17.73 -8.76
C PRO A 120 -0.49 -16.43 -8.08
N LEU A 121 0.41 -15.46 -7.99
CA LEU A 121 0.12 -14.21 -7.31
C LEU A 121 -0.91 -13.36 -8.07
N ILE A 122 -0.87 -13.38 -9.40
CA ILE A 122 -1.89 -12.76 -10.25
C ILE A 122 -3.26 -13.41 -10.03
N PHE A 123 -3.31 -14.74 -9.94
CA PHE A 123 -4.54 -15.45 -9.64
C PHE A 123 -5.07 -15.11 -8.25
N MET A 124 -4.21 -15.11 -7.22
CA MET A 124 -4.58 -14.72 -5.86
C MET A 124 -5.18 -13.31 -5.81
N MET A 125 -4.59 -12.34 -6.50
CA MET A 125 -5.10 -10.96 -6.52
C MET A 125 -6.47 -10.83 -7.21
N ARG A 126 -6.78 -11.71 -8.17
CA ARG A 126 -8.11 -11.76 -8.81
C ARG A 126 -9.12 -12.57 -8.01
N PHE A 127 -8.65 -13.54 -7.24
CA PHE A 127 -9.47 -14.40 -6.40
C PHE A 127 -9.83 -13.73 -5.07
N PHE A 128 -8.97 -12.85 -4.55
CA PHE A 128 -9.18 -12.17 -3.28
C PHE A 128 -10.54 -11.43 -3.17
N PRO A 129 -11.02 -10.70 -4.21
CA PRO A 129 -12.36 -10.12 -4.19
C PRO A 129 -13.48 -11.17 -4.08
N VAL A 130 -13.32 -12.34 -4.72
CA VAL A 130 -14.30 -13.44 -4.72
C VAL A 130 -14.34 -14.12 -3.35
N VAL A 131 -13.18 -14.42 -2.76
CA VAL A 131 -13.08 -14.96 -1.40
C VAL A 131 -13.75 -14.03 -0.40
N LYS A 132 -13.56 -12.71 -0.56
CA LYS A 132 -14.18 -11.72 0.32
C LYS A 132 -15.71 -11.73 0.22
N SER A 133 -16.28 -11.90 -0.98
CA SER A 133 -17.73 -12.01 -1.14
C SER A 133 -18.26 -13.32 -0.56
N GLU A 134 -17.63 -14.46 -0.86
CA GLU A 134 -18.03 -15.76 -0.29
C GLU A 134 -17.96 -15.76 1.24
N PHE A 135 -16.88 -15.21 1.80
CA PHE A 135 -16.72 -15.09 3.24
C PHE A 135 -17.86 -14.31 3.88
N LYS A 136 -18.28 -13.20 3.24
CA LYS A 136 -19.41 -12.41 3.70
C LYS A 136 -20.72 -13.19 3.62
N GLU A 137 -20.97 -13.88 2.51
CA GLU A 137 -22.17 -14.69 2.30
C GLU A 137 -22.26 -15.84 3.32
N ILE A 138 -21.16 -16.51 3.62
CA ILE A 138 -21.11 -17.56 4.63
C ILE A 138 -21.40 -16.98 6.01
N ILE A 139 -20.77 -15.86 6.39
CA ILE A 139 -21.06 -15.18 7.67
C ILE A 139 -22.53 -14.80 7.77
N ASP A 140 -23.10 -14.22 6.71
CA ASP A 140 -24.51 -13.82 6.70
C ASP A 140 -25.42 -15.05 6.85
N SER A 141 -25.10 -16.18 6.21
CA SER A 141 -25.81 -17.45 6.39
C SER A 141 -25.72 -18.01 7.82
N LEU A 142 -24.55 -17.94 8.45
CA LEU A 142 -24.33 -18.41 9.83
C LEU A 142 -25.05 -17.51 10.83
N ARG A 143 -25.11 -16.21 10.54
CA ARG A 143 -25.88 -15.24 11.33
C ARG A 143 -27.38 -15.53 11.27
N LEU A 144 -27.93 -15.83 10.08
CA LEU A 144 -29.34 -16.21 9.91
C LEU A 144 -29.70 -17.49 10.68
N ARG A 145 -28.77 -18.43 10.79
CA ARG A 145 -28.94 -19.68 11.55
C ARG A 145 -28.68 -19.54 13.05
N GLY A 146 -28.24 -18.36 13.53
CA GLY A 146 -27.90 -18.15 14.94
C GLY A 146 -26.66 -18.92 15.41
N LEU A 147 -25.79 -19.35 14.49
CA LEU A 147 -24.62 -20.19 14.79
C LEU A 147 -23.36 -19.39 15.17
N ILE A 148 -23.43 -18.05 15.09
CA ILE A 148 -22.37 -17.15 15.53
C ILE A 148 -22.50 -16.93 17.04
N SER A 149 -21.58 -17.52 17.81
CA SER A 149 -21.58 -17.40 19.27
C SER A 149 -20.25 -16.88 19.80
N ILE A 150 -20.29 -15.78 20.53
CA ILE A 150 -19.12 -15.21 21.22
C ILE A 150 -18.64 -16.13 22.36
N LYS A 151 -19.54 -16.97 22.89
CA LYS A 151 -19.24 -17.90 24.00
C LYS A 151 -18.46 -19.14 23.54
N LYS A 152 -18.53 -19.50 22.25
CA LYS A 152 -17.84 -20.68 21.67
C LYS A 152 -17.13 -20.30 20.37
N PRO A 153 -16.05 -19.48 20.44
CA PRO A 153 -15.38 -18.95 19.26
C PRO A 153 -14.80 -20.07 18.38
N PHE A 154 -14.30 -21.17 18.97
CA PHE A 154 -13.75 -22.30 18.22
C PHE A 154 -14.79 -22.99 17.34
N LEU A 155 -16.01 -23.18 17.86
CA LEU A 155 -17.10 -23.80 17.10
C LEU A 155 -17.58 -22.90 15.94
N THR A 156 -17.67 -21.59 16.19
CA THR A 156 -17.98 -20.62 15.13
C THR A 156 -16.89 -20.56 14.07
N MET A 157 -15.62 -20.71 14.44
CA MET A 157 -14.51 -20.81 13.48
C MET A 157 -14.60 -22.09 12.64
N GLU A 158 -14.93 -23.23 13.24
CA GLU A 158 -15.11 -24.49 12.49
C GLU A 158 -16.21 -24.36 11.43
N TYR A 159 -17.37 -23.80 11.81
CA TYR A 159 -18.47 -23.55 10.89
C TYR A 159 -18.14 -22.56 9.77
N LEU A 160 -17.15 -21.69 9.97
CA LEU A 160 -16.71 -20.72 8.97
C LEU A 160 -15.63 -21.32 8.06
N PHE A 161 -14.61 -21.96 8.63
CA PHE A 161 -13.44 -22.44 7.89
C PHE A 161 -13.72 -23.68 7.07
N VAL A 162 -14.49 -24.64 7.58
CA VAL A 162 -14.80 -25.88 6.86
C VAL A 162 -15.42 -25.59 5.49
N PRO A 163 -16.55 -24.85 5.37
CA PRO A 163 -17.12 -24.54 4.06
C PRO A 163 -16.21 -23.67 3.19
N MET A 164 -15.47 -22.72 3.77
CA MET A 164 -14.49 -21.90 3.03
C MET A 164 -13.35 -22.73 2.43
N MET A 165 -12.87 -23.77 3.13
CA MET A 165 -11.85 -24.67 2.63
C MET A 165 -12.37 -25.49 1.44
N PHE A 166 -13.58 -26.04 1.56
CA PHE A 166 -14.21 -26.77 0.46
C PHE A 166 -14.47 -25.88 -0.77
N SER A 167 -15.00 -24.66 -0.59
CA SER A 167 -15.23 -23.74 -1.70
C SER A 167 -13.92 -23.32 -2.38
N SER A 168 -12.91 -22.96 -1.59
CA SER A 168 -11.60 -22.56 -2.11
C SER A 168 -10.90 -23.70 -2.85
N SER A 169 -10.98 -24.95 -2.36
CA SER A 169 -10.41 -26.12 -3.04
C SER A 169 -11.07 -26.36 -4.39
N LYS A 170 -12.42 -26.32 -4.42
CA LYS A 170 -13.17 -26.50 -5.66
C LYS A 170 -12.82 -25.43 -6.70
N ILE A 171 -12.74 -24.17 -6.29
CA ILE A 171 -12.39 -23.07 -7.20
C ILE A 171 -10.94 -23.23 -7.70
N ALA A 172 -10.02 -23.70 -6.85
CA ALA A 172 -8.65 -23.96 -7.26
C ALA A 172 -8.57 -25.07 -8.33
N GLU A 173 -9.32 -26.16 -8.17
CA GLU A 173 -9.42 -27.24 -9.16
C GLU A 173 -10.02 -26.76 -10.49
N GLU A 174 -11.14 -26.05 -10.44
CA GLU A 174 -11.77 -25.46 -11.63
C GLU A 174 -10.83 -24.50 -12.37
N LEU A 175 -10.07 -23.68 -11.62
CA LEU A 175 -9.13 -22.73 -12.18
C LEU A 175 -7.87 -23.41 -12.75
N ALA A 176 -7.41 -24.49 -12.13
CA ALA A 176 -6.32 -25.31 -12.65
C ALA A 176 -6.72 -25.95 -13.98
N ALA A 177 -7.87 -26.64 -14.02
CA ALA A 177 -8.41 -27.26 -15.24
C ALA A 177 -8.64 -26.23 -16.35
N ALA A 178 -9.27 -25.08 -16.04
CA ALA A 178 -9.51 -24.02 -17.01
C ALA A 178 -8.20 -23.38 -17.52
N SER A 179 -7.16 -23.29 -16.68
CA SER A 179 -5.87 -22.76 -17.08
C SER A 179 -5.09 -23.74 -17.96
N GLU A 180 -5.17 -25.03 -17.68
CA GLU A 180 -4.57 -26.10 -18.47
C GLU A 180 -5.19 -26.17 -19.88
N VAL A 181 -6.52 -26.14 -19.99
CA VAL A 181 -7.24 -26.11 -21.28
C VAL A 181 -6.89 -24.85 -22.09
N ARG A 182 -6.63 -23.72 -21.42
CA ARG A 182 -6.16 -22.47 -22.07
C ARG A 182 -4.68 -22.47 -22.42
N GLY A 183 -3.97 -23.59 -22.21
CA GLY A 183 -2.57 -23.76 -22.58
C GLY A 183 -1.59 -23.00 -21.70
N ILE A 184 -1.86 -22.85 -20.38
CA ILE A 184 -0.94 -22.15 -19.48
C ILE A 184 0.43 -22.82 -19.37
N SER A 185 0.52 -24.12 -19.66
CA SER A 185 1.75 -24.92 -19.72
C SER A 185 2.38 -24.98 -21.12
N ALA A 186 1.78 -24.36 -22.13
CA ALA A 186 2.29 -24.41 -23.51
C ALA A 186 3.70 -23.82 -23.61
N SER A 187 4.60 -24.51 -24.32
CA SER A 187 5.95 -24.04 -24.59
C SER A 187 5.92 -22.90 -25.62
N GLY A 188 6.28 -21.67 -25.22
CA GLY A 188 6.33 -20.52 -26.13
C GLY A 188 6.25 -19.15 -25.42
N LYS A 189 6.44 -18.07 -26.19
CA LYS A 189 6.33 -16.69 -25.69
C LYS A 189 4.86 -16.34 -25.47
N HIS A 190 4.49 -16.10 -24.22
CA HIS A 190 3.14 -15.67 -23.85
C HIS A 190 2.98 -14.16 -24.10
N SER A 191 2.07 -13.78 -24.98
CA SER A 191 1.75 -12.37 -25.24
C SER A 191 0.85 -11.78 -24.14
N SER A 192 0.81 -10.46 -24.02
CA SER A 192 -0.03 -9.75 -23.05
C SER A 192 -1.00 -8.85 -23.80
N ARG A 193 -2.31 -9.06 -23.64
CA ARG A 193 -3.33 -8.20 -24.27
C ARG A 193 -3.40 -6.80 -23.65
N ARG A 194 -2.99 -6.67 -22.38
CA ARG A 194 -2.91 -5.37 -21.69
C ARG A 194 -1.48 -4.86 -21.80
N GLU A 195 -1.28 -3.85 -22.65
CA GLU A 195 -0.04 -3.08 -22.71
C GLU A 195 -0.04 -2.08 -21.56
N ILE A 196 0.79 -2.29 -20.54
CA ILE A 196 1.17 -1.17 -19.67
C ILE A 196 2.36 -0.50 -20.30
N LYS A 197 2.13 0.66 -20.90
CA LYS A 197 3.21 1.55 -21.34
C LYS A 197 3.62 2.41 -20.16
N PHE A 198 4.93 2.54 -19.98
CA PHE A 198 5.48 3.55 -19.10
C PHE A 198 5.08 4.88 -19.74
N ARG A 199 4.27 5.69 -19.07
CA ARG A 199 3.87 6.97 -19.65
C ARG A 199 5.01 7.95 -19.44
N ASN A 200 5.22 8.89 -20.37
CA ASN A 200 6.30 9.88 -20.24
C ASN A 200 6.20 10.68 -18.92
N LEU A 201 4.99 10.82 -18.37
CA LEU A 201 4.73 11.40 -17.06
C LEU A 201 5.41 10.63 -15.91
N ASP A 202 5.50 9.29 -15.99
CA ASP A 202 6.14 8.47 -14.94
C ASP A 202 7.65 8.68 -14.93
N VAL A 203 8.26 8.90 -16.11
CA VAL A 203 9.69 9.23 -16.23
C VAL A 203 9.99 10.59 -15.62
N ILE A 204 9.15 11.59 -15.93
CA ILE A 204 9.28 12.94 -15.37
C ILE A 204 9.18 12.89 -13.84
N VAL A 205 8.21 12.16 -13.28
CA VAL A 205 8.04 12.04 -11.83
C VAL A 205 9.25 11.35 -11.20
N CYS A 206 9.77 10.26 -11.78
CA CYS A 206 10.99 9.63 -11.28
C CYS A 206 12.19 10.58 -11.27
N LEU A 207 12.41 11.33 -12.35
CA LEU A 207 13.50 12.31 -12.42
C LEU A 207 13.34 13.42 -11.37
N ILE A 208 12.14 13.96 -11.20
CA ILE A 208 11.84 14.95 -10.17
C ILE A 208 12.12 14.39 -8.78
N THR A 209 11.73 13.14 -8.50
CA THR A 209 11.96 12.52 -7.19
C THR A 209 13.45 12.35 -6.88
N ILE A 210 14.25 11.95 -7.87
CA ILE A 210 15.70 11.83 -7.72
C ILE A 210 16.32 13.21 -7.46
N PHE A 211 15.90 14.22 -8.22
CA PHE A 211 16.38 15.59 -8.03
C PHE A 211 16.05 16.13 -6.63
N ILE A 212 14.82 15.92 -6.15
CA ILE A 212 14.40 16.31 -4.79
C ILE A 212 15.24 15.57 -3.74
N THR A 213 15.47 14.27 -3.89
CA THR A 213 16.29 13.51 -2.93
C THR A 213 17.71 14.04 -2.82
N MET A 214 18.36 14.35 -3.96
CA MET A 214 19.71 14.91 -3.98
C MET A 214 19.76 16.32 -3.40
N SER A 215 18.75 17.16 -3.71
CA SER A 215 18.63 18.51 -3.18
C SER A 215 18.44 18.50 -1.65
N MET A 216 17.61 17.60 -1.12
CA MET A 216 17.38 17.47 0.32
C MET A 216 18.64 17.03 1.06
N ILE A 217 19.40 16.06 0.52
CA ILE A 217 20.67 15.61 1.11
C ILE A 217 21.72 16.73 1.10
N PHE A 218 21.78 17.50 0.01
CA PHE A 218 22.68 18.65 -0.07
C PHE A 218 22.33 19.73 0.95
N LEU A 219 21.05 20.08 1.08
CA LEU A 219 20.56 21.04 2.07
C LEU A 219 20.82 20.57 3.51
N GLU A 220 20.71 19.27 3.76
CA GLU A 220 21.06 18.70 5.05
C GLU A 220 22.56 18.84 5.37
N ARG A 221 23.43 18.68 4.36
CA ARG A 221 24.89 18.73 4.56
C ARG A 221 25.51 20.13 4.50
N SER A 222 24.83 21.08 3.88
CA SER A 222 25.34 22.45 3.65
C SER A 222 25.09 23.43 4.81
N TYR A 223 24.44 22.99 5.89
CA TYR A 223 24.18 23.75 7.12
C TYR A 223 24.57 22.91 8.34
#